data_AF-A0A8H4VQE6-F1
#
_entry.id   AF-A0A8H4VQE6-F1
#
_cell.length_a   1.000
_cell.length_b   1.000
_cell.length_c   1.000
_cell.angle_alpha   90.00
_cell.angle_beta   90.00
_cell.angle_gamma   90.00
#
_symmetry.space_group_name_H-M   'P 1'
#
loop_
_entity.id
_entity.type
_entity.pdbx_description
1 polymer ?
#
loop_
_entity_poly.entity_id
_entity_poly.type
_entity_poly.pdbx_seq_one_letter_code
_entity_poly.pdbx_strand_id
1 'polypeptide(L)'
;MGRSTTSEDLLEDLRESVSAIFEQAQLSVANHKKNCVALYKIHTTAAAVTQPGKNGLKLVGEKAFQDVFLDMVSRVLVVKKGPVTADRIVKYVGAFVKFMNEKGEFLELWLRI
;
A
#
# COMPACT_ATOMS: atom_id res chain seq x y z
N MET A 1 10.85 28.28 -8.33
CA MET A 1 9.47 27.76 -8.41
C MET A 1 9.35 26.64 -7.40
N GLY A 2 8.86 26.90 -6.19
CA GLY A 2 8.69 25.86 -5.17
C GLY A 2 7.36 25.14 -5.44
N ARG A 3 7.40 23.88 -5.88
CA ARG A 3 6.21 23.04 -6.00
C ARG A 3 5.75 22.75 -4.57
N SER A 4 4.69 23.41 -4.14
CA SER A 4 3.92 23.02 -2.95
C SER A 4 3.46 21.59 -3.19
N THR A 5 3.98 20.64 -2.42
CA THR A 5 3.67 19.21 -2.56
C THR A 5 2.19 19.00 -2.25
N THR A 6 1.36 18.96 -3.28
CA THR A 6 -0.09 18.83 -3.15
C THR A 6 -0.43 17.35 -3.03
N SER A 7 -1.52 16.99 -2.35
CA SER A 7 -2.02 15.61 -2.29
C SER A 7 -2.23 14.97 -3.67
N GLU A 8 -2.37 15.78 -4.71
CA GLU A 8 -2.48 15.36 -6.11
C GLU A 8 -1.14 14.86 -6.67
N ASP A 9 0.00 15.52 -6.36
CA ASP A 9 1.34 15.07 -6.78
C ASP A 9 1.65 13.67 -6.19
N LEU A 10 1.16 13.39 -4.99
CA LEU A 10 1.30 12.07 -4.34
C LEU A 10 0.55 10.95 -5.08
N LEU A 11 -0.56 11.27 -5.76
CA LEU A 11 -1.29 10.30 -6.56
C LEU A 11 -0.62 10.06 -7.91
N GLU A 12 0.09 11.06 -8.45
CA GLU A 12 0.88 10.92 -9.69
C GLU A 12 2.01 9.89 -9.51
N ASP A 13 2.74 9.95 -8.39
CA ASP A 13 3.89 9.08 -8.11
C ASP A 13 3.51 7.75 -7.41
N LEU A 14 2.22 7.52 -7.16
CA LEU A 14 1.72 6.40 -6.37
C LEU A 14 2.12 5.06 -6.98
N ARG A 15 1.98 4.94 -8.30
CA ARG A 15 2.32 3.72 -9.04
C ARG A 15 3.80 3.39 -8.94
N GLU A 16 4.66 4.38 -9.16
CA GLU A 16 6.11 4.21 -9.05
C GLU A 16 6.50 3.78 -7.64
N SER A 17 6.01 4.50 -6.62
CA SER A 17 6.30 4.25 -5.22
C SER A 17 5.88 2.85 -4.76
N VAL A 18 4.66 2.40 -5.11
CA VAL A 18 4.19 1.06 -4.76
C VAL A 18 4.95 -0.01 -5.53
N SER A 19 5.22 0.19 -6.83
CA SER A 19 5.96 -0.77 -7.64
C SER A 19 7.39 -0.98 -7.14
N ALA A 20 8.07 0.08 -6.71
CA ALA A 20 9.43 0.00 -6.14
C ALA A 20 9.48 -0.83 -4.84
N ILE A 21 8.41 -0.80 -4.05
CA ILE A 21 8.29 -1.63 -2.84
C ILE A 21 8.09 -3.10 -3.21
N PHE A 22 7.24 -3.40 -4.20
CA PHE A 22 7.03 -4.77 -4.68
C PHE A 22 8.30 -5.34 -5.32
N GLU A 23 9.06 -4.54 -6.07
CA GLU A 23 10.37 -4.92 -6.62
C GLU A 23 11.34 -5.34 -5.50
N GLN A 24 11.45 -4.54 -4.44
CA GLN A 24 12.29 -4.91 -3.30
C GLN A 24 11.77 -6.17 -2.57
N ALA A 25 10.45 -6.32 -2.46
CA ALA A 25 9.83 -7.44 -1.75
C ALA A 25 10.00 -8.78 -2.49
N GLN A 26 10.04 -8.79 -3.83
CA GLN A 26 10.31 -10.02 -4.59
C GLN A 26 11.79 -10.44 -4.53
N LEU A 27 12.71 -9.49 -4.36
CA LEU A 27 14.14 -9.77 -4.31
C LEU A 27 14.58 -10.38 -2.98
N SER A 28 14.01 -9.94 -1.85
CA SER A 28 14.40 -10.45 -0.52
C SER A 28 13.30 -10.33 0.53
N VAL A 29 13.20 -11.36 1.38
CA VAL A 29 12.30 -11.39 2.55
C VAL A 29 12.82 -10.52 3.69
N ALA A 30 14.14 -10.27 3.76
CA ALA A 30 14.76 -9.51 4.84
C ALA A 30 14.18 -8.10 4.99
N ASN A 31 13.75 -7.50 3.87
CA ASN A 31 13.22 -6.14 3.84
C ASN A 31 11.70 -6.06 4.04
N HIS A 32 10.98 -7.19 4.14
CA HIS A 32 9.51 -7.20 4.21
C HIS A 32 8.97 -6.32 5.33
N LYS A 33 9.56 -6.39 6.54
CA LYS A 33 9.11 -5.56 7.68
C LYS A 33 9.24 -4.05 7.39
N LYS A 34 10.37 -3.62 6.84
CA LYS A 34 10.60 -2.21 6.44
C LYS A 34 9.64 -1.80 5.33
N ASN A 35 9.43 -2.68 4.35
CA ASN A 35 8.54 -2.45 3.23
C ASN A 35 7.08 -2.37 3.66
N CYS A 36 6.63 -3.13 4.66
CA CYS A 36 5.28 -2.98 5.24
C CYS A 36 5.07 -1.59 5.84
N VAL A 37 6.05 -1.07 6.58
CA VAL A 37 5.98 0.29 7.16
C VAL A 37 5.91 1.34 6.06
N ALA A 38 6.75 1.22 5.01
CA ALA A 38 6.74 2.14 3.88
C ALA A 38 5.42 2.11 3.11
N LEU A 39 4.90 0.91 2.82
CA LEU A 39 3.63 0.75 2.11
C LEU A 39 2.44 1.26 2.93
N TYR A 40 2.44 1.04 4.25
CA TYR A 40 1.42 1.56 5.15
C TYR A 40 1.42 3.10 5.19
N LYS A 41 2.60 3.73 5.14
CA LYS A 41 2.70 5.19 5.06
C LYS A 41 2.08 5.71 3.76
N ILE A 42 2.36 5.05 2.62
CA ILE A 42 1.75 5.40 1.33
C ILE A 42 0.23 5.23 1.41
N HIS A 43 -0.25 4.09 1.92
CA HIS A 43 -1.67 3.78 2.08
C HIS A 43 -2.39 4.85 2.91
N THR A 44 -1.93 5.13 4.12
CA THR A 44 -2.55 6.11 5.02
C THR A 44 -2.50 7.54 4.47
N THR A 45 -1.42 7.89 3.75
CA THR A 45 -1.28 9.19 3.09
C THR A 45 -2.28 9.31 1.93
N ALA A 46 -2.44 8.27 1.12
CA ALA A 46 -3.43 8.22 0.05
C ALA A 46 -4.86 8.23 0.61
N ALA A 47 -5.13 7.49 1.69
CA ALA A 47 -6.44 7.42 2.34
C ALA A 47 -6.92 8.78 2.86
N ALA A 48 -6.00 9.68 3.24
CA ALA A 48 -6.32 11.05 3.67
C ALA A 48 -6.83 11.93 2.52
N VAL A 49 -6.58 11.56 1.26
CA VAL A 49 -7.03 12.30 0.08
C VAL A 49 -8.48 11.92 -0.23
N THR A 50 -9.39 12.82 0.16
CA THR A 50 -10.83 12.65 -0.02
C THR A 50 -11.42 13.83 -0.81
N GLN A 51 -12.59 13.60 -1.41
CA GLN A 51 -13.33 14.63 -2.14
C GLN A 51 -14.79 14.66 -1.68
N PRO A 52 -15.45 15.83 -1.67
CA PRO A 52 -16.90 15.89 -1.50
C PRO A 52 -17.62 15.10 -2.60
N GLY A 53 -18.57 14.26 -2.20
CA GLY A 53 -19.41 13.47 -3.10
C GLY A 53 -20.90 13.71 -2.85
N LYS A 54 -21.73 13.31 -3.82
CA LYS A 54 -23.19 13.44 -3.72
C LYS A 54 -23.80 12.72 -2.50
N ASN A 55 -23.17 11.63 -2.05
CA ASN A 55 -23.62 10.78 -0.95
C ASN A 55 -22.62 10.75 0.23
N GLY A 56 -21.86 11.83 0.45
CA GLY A 56 -20.82 11.91 1.49
C GLY A 56 -19.40 11.98 0.93
N LEU A 57 -18.40 11.72 1.76
CA LEU A 57 -16.98 11.77 1.37
C LEU A 57 -16.63 10.64 0.39
N LYS A 58 -16.04 11.00 -0.75
CA LYS A 58 -15.41 10.06 -1.68
C LYS A 58 -13.96 9.83 -1.29
N LEU A 59 -13.60 8.57 -1.09
CA LEU A 59 -12.25 8.14 -0.71
C LEU A 59 -11.38 7.96 -1.97
N VAL A 60 -11.09 9.05 -2.68
CA VAL A 60 -10.43 8.98 -4.00
C VAL A 60 -9.00 8.46 -3.92
N GLY A 61 -8.23 8.84 -2.91
CA GLY A 61 -6.85 8.35 -2.77
C GLY A 61 -6.77 6.92 -2.27
N GLU A 62 -7.67 6.50 -1.36
CA GLU A 62 -7.82 5.09 -0.96
C GLU A 62 -8.07 4.21 -2.20
N LYS A 63 -9.02 4.63 -3.05
CA LYS A 63 -9.34 3.90 -4.27
C LYS A 63 -8.14 3.83 -5.22
N ALA A 64 -7.44 4.94 -5.43
CA ALA A 64 -6.24 4.97 -6.28
C ALA A 64 -5.14 4.02 -5.75
N PHE A 65 -4.93 3.98 -4.44
CA PHE A 65 -4.00 3.03 -3.82
C PHE A 65 -4.43 1.58 -4.04
N GLN A 66 -5.71 1.27 -3.84
CA GLN A 66 -6.25 -0.07 -4.05
C GLN A 66 -6.08 -0.53 -5.51
N ASP A 67 -6.36 0.33 -6.48
CA ASP A 67 -6.22 0.00 -7.90
C ASP A 67 -4.75 -0.33 -8.24
N VAL A 68 -3.79 0.45 -7.74
CA VAL A 68 -2.35 0.20 -7.95
C VAL A 68 -1.89 -1.07 -7.21
N PHE A 69 -2.29 -1.24 -5.95
CA PHE A 69 -1.92 -2.41 -5.15
C PHE A 69 -2.45 -3.70 -5.79
N LEU A 70 -3.70 -3.71 -6.26
CA LEU A 70 -4.31 -4.85 -6.95
C LEU A 70 -3.65 -5.13 -8.30
N ASP A 71 -3.25 -4.11 -9.08
CA ASP A 71 -2.43 -4.31 -10.28
C ASP A 71 -1.13 -5.03 -9.95
N MET A 72 -0.43 -4.65 -8.87
CA MET A 72 0.80 -5.32 -8.45
C MET A 72 0.58 -6.77 -8.01
N VAL A 73 -0.47 -7.04 -7.24
CA VAL A 73 -0.82 -8.40 -6.80
C VAL A 73 -1.22 -9.28 -7.99
N SER A 74 -2.03 -8.75 -8.92
CA SER A 74 -2.56 -9.48 -10.07
C SER A 74 -1.45 -10.03 -10.98
N ARG A 75 -0.31 -9.33 -11.08
CA ARG A 75 0.85 -9.78 -11.85
C ARG A 75 1.44 -11.09 -11.36
N VAL A 76 1.27 -11.40 -10.07
CA VAL A 76 1.77 -12.64 -9.47
C VAL A 76 0.79 -13.79 -9.63
N LEU A 77 -0.51 -13.50 -9.74
CA LEU A 77 -1.57 -14.52 -9.85
C LEU A 77 -1.50 -15.34 -11.13
N VAL A 78 -0.95 -14.77 -12.21
CA VAL A 78 -0.78 -15.46 -13.50
C VAL A 78 0.51 -16.29 -13.57
N VAL A 79 1.36 -16.22 -12.56
CA VAL A 79 2.65 -16.93 -12.51
C VAL A 79 2.40 -18.36 -12.05
N LYS A 80 2.85 -19.34 -12.85
CA LYS A 80 2.81 -20.76 -12.45
C LYS A 80 3.61 -20.97 -11.17
N LYS A 81 3.20 -21.92 -10.34
CA LYS A 81 3.95 -22.32 -9.13
C LYS A 81 5.41 -22.64 -9.45
N GLY A 82 6.34 -22.17 -8.61
CA GLY A 82 7.79 -22.47 -8.74
C GLY A 82 8.74 -21.28 -8.63
N PRO A 83 8.41 -20.09 -9.18
CA PRO A 83 9.27 -18.92 -9.05
C PRO A 83 9.31 -18.38 -7.62
N VAL A 84 10.50 -18.35 -7.03
CA VAL A 84 10.73 -17.87 -5.66
C VAL A 84 10.30 -16.41 -5.47
N THR A 85 10.40 -15.59 -6.52
CA THR A 85 9.97 -14.18 -6.52
C THR A 85 8.46 -14.05 -6.32
N ALA A 86 7.66 -14.88 -6.98
CA ALA A 86 6.21 -14.93 -6.81
C ALA A 86 5.82 -15.37 -5.39
N ASP A 87 6.44 -16.43 -4.87
CA ASP A 87 6.21 -16.91 -3.51
C ASP A 87 6.54 -15.84 -2.46
N ARG A 88 7.58 -15.04 -2.70
CA ARG A 88 7.95 -13.92 -1.82
C ARG A 88 6.91 -12.81 -1.84
N ILE A 89 6.33 -12.47 -3.00
CA ILE A 89 5.24 -11.48 -3.04
C ILE A 89 4.00 -11.99 -2.31
N VAL A 90 3.61 -13.26 -2.48
CA VAL A 90 2.48 -13.84 -1.73
C VAL A 90 2.71 -13.73 -0.22
N LYS A 91 3.92 -14.07 0.25
CA LYS A 91 4.33 -13.90 1.65
C LYS A 91 4.31 -12.43 2.09
N TYR A 92 4.80 -11.53 1.24
CA TYR A 92 4.83 -10.10 1.53
C TYR A 92 3.42 -9.52 1.71
N VAL A 93 2.48 -9.86 0.82
CA VAL A 93 1.08 -9.43 0.93
C VAL A 93 0.48 -9.91 2.24
N GLY A 94 0.69 -11.17 2.61
CA GLY A 94 0.25 -11.70 3.91
C GLY A 94 0.87 -10.96 5.10
N ALA A 95 2.17 -10.65 5.03
CA ALA A 95 2.87 -9.87 6.05
C ALA A 95 2.34 -8.43 6.16
N PHE A 96 1.97 -7.80 5.03
CA PHE A 96 1.39 -6.47 5.01
C PHE A 96 -0.01 -6.43 5.62
N VAL A 97 -0.88 -7.38 5.26
CA VAL A 97 -2.23 -7.51 5.86
C VAL A 97 -2.14 -7.71 7.38
N LYS A 98 -1.23 -8.60 7.83
CA LYS A 98 -0.97 -8.79 9.26
C LYS A 98 -0.52 -7.48 9.93
N PHE A 99 0.43 -6.77 9.33
CA PHE A 99 0.92 -5.49 9.85
C PHE A 99 -0.21 -4.44 9.98
N MET A 100 -1.12 -4.36 9.01
CA MET A 100 -2.27 -3.45 9.08
C MET A 100 -3.21 -3.80 10.22
N ASN A 101 -3.54 -5.08 10.41
CA ASN A 101 -4.41 -5.52 11.49
C ASN A 101 -3.81 -5.19 12.86
N GLU A 102 -2.51 -5.46 13.07
CA GLU A 102 -1.80 -5.12 14.31
C GLU A 102 -1.78 -3.60 14.56
N LYS A 103 -1.73 -2.78 13.51
CA LYS A 103 -1.84 -1.32 13.62
C LYS A 103 -3.25 -0.84 13.93
N GLY A 104 -4.27 -1.47 13.35
CA GLY A 104 -5.68 -1.19 13.65
C GLY A 104 -6.03 -1.50 15.09
N GLU A 105 -5.64 -2.68 15.59
CA GLU A 105 -5.82 -3.08 16.99
C GLU A 105 -5.14 -2.10 17.95
N PHE A 106 -3.94 -1.63 17.62
CA PHE A 106 -3.23 -0.63 18.41
C PHE A 106 -3.98 0.70 18.51
N LEU A 107 -4.59 1.17 17.41
CA LEU A 107 -5.38 2.41 17.40
C LEU A 107 -6.68 2.28 18.19
N GLU A 108 -7.37 1.14 18.11
CA GLU A 108 -8.59 0.91 18.91
C GLU A 108 -8.31 0.83 20.41
N LEU A 109 -7.19 0.22 20.80
CA LEU A 109 -6.73 0.19 22.20
C LEU A 109 -6.36 1.58 22.72
N TRP A 110 -5.68 2.39 21.91
CA TRP A 110 -5.27 3.75 22.29
C TRP A 110 -6.42 4.74 22.42
N LEU A 111 -7.49 4.60 21.62
CA LEU A 111 -8.68 5.46 21.72
C LEU A 111 -9.61 5.07 22.87
N ARG A 112 -9.31 3.97 23.59
CA ARG A 112 -10.10 3.43 24.71
C ARG A 112 -9.51 3.72 26.10
N ILE A 113 -8.40 4.46 26.18
CA ILE A 113 -7.73 4.89 27.42
C ILE A 113 -7.76 6.41 27.50
#